data_AF-A0A2D5PD21-F1
#
_entry.id   AF-A0A2D5PD21-F1
#
_cell.length_a   1.000
_cell.length_b   1.000
_cell.length_c   1.000
_cell.angle_alpha   90.00
_cell.angle_beta   90.00
_cell.angle_gamma   90.00
#
_symmetry.space_group_name_H-M   'P 1'
#
loop_
_entity.id
_entity.type
_entity.pdbx_description
1 polymer ?
#
loop_
_entity_poly.entity_id
_entity_poly.type
_entity_poly.pdbx_seq_one_letter_code
_entity_poly.pdbx_strand_id
1 'polypeptide(L)' 'MMKCREYIFLLTSGQLEQAGKMMRAEAFMHKSMCRRCRAFSKNNNRLDKLLDESREELTRPADGLEPGLNSDPDSDPDKS' A
#
# COMPACT_ATOMS: atom_id res chain seq x y z
N MET A 1 0.81 23.06 -20.26
CA MET A 1 -0.48 22.48 -19.82
C MET A 1 -0.38 20.98 -20.03
N MET A 2 0.00 20.29 -18.96
CA MET A 2 0.19 18.84 -18.88
C MET A 2 -1.01 18.05 -19.42
N LYS A 3 -0.72 16.95 -20.10
CA LYS A 3 -1.75 16.05 -20.64
C LYS A 3 -2.16 15.02 -19.58
N CYS A 4 -3.40 14.51 -19.65
CA CYS A 4 -3.88 13.48 -18.71
C CYS A 4 -2.97 12.24 -18.68
N ARG A 5 -2.48 11.79 -19.85
CA ARG A 5 -1.58 10.63 -19.96
C ARG A 5 -0.26 10.83 -19.20
N GLU A 6 0.31 12.02 -19.33
CA GLU A 6 1.57 12.40 -18.66
C GLU A 6 1.37 12.48 -17.15
N TYR A 7 0.28 13.12 -16.70
CA TYR A 7 -0.10 13.17 -15.29
C TYR A 7 -0.24 11.77 -14.69
N ILE A 8 -0.98 10.88 -15.36
CA ILE A 8 -1.20 9.51 -14.89
C ILE A 8 0.14 8.77 -14.79
N PHE A 9 0.97 8.86 -15.83
CA PHE A 9 2.28 8.21 -15.83
C PHE A 9 3.17 8.70 -14.68
N LEU A 10 3.30 10.02 -14.50
CA LEU A 10 4.11 10.61 -13.44
C LEU A 10 3.59 10.23 -12.04
N LEU A 11 2.26 10.17 -11.88
CA LEU A 11 1.64 9.78 -10.63
C LEU A 11 1.89 8.30 -10.31
N THR A 12 1.57 7.38 -11.23
CA THR A 12 1.64 5.94 -10.97
C THR A 12 3.06 5.38 -10.92
N SER A 13 4.02 6.08 -11.53
CA SER A 13 5.45 5.69 -11.47
C SER A 13 6.18 6.23 -10.24
N GLY A 14 5.54 7.06 -9.41
CA GLY A 14 6.18 7.76 -8.30
C GLY A 14 7.15 8.87 -8.73
N GLN A 15 7.33 9.11 -10.03
CA GLN A 15 8.23 10.16 -10.54
C GLN A 15 7.78 11.57 -10.15
N LEU A 16 6.48 11.76 -9.86
CA LEU A 16 5.96 13.05 -9.44
C LEU A 16 6.54 13.53 -8.10
N GLU A 17 6.89 12.61 -7.18
CA GLU A 17 7.47 12.96 -5.88
C GLU A 17 8.92 13.46 -6.02
N GLN A 18 9.64 12.85 -6.96
CA GLN A 18 11.03 13.16 -7.32
C GLN A 18 11.14 14.34 -8.29
N ALA A 19 10.03 14.78 -8.87
CA ALA A 19 9.99 15.86 -9.84
C ALA A 19 10.31 17.23 -9.22
N GLY A 20 10.89 18.12 -10.03
CA GLY A 20 11.14 19.51 -9.64
C GLY A 20 9.86 20.29 -9.32
N LYS A 21 10.02 21.40 -8.57
CA LYS A 21 8.90 22.23 -8.08
C LYS A 21 7.92 22.66 -9.18
N MET A 22 8.42 23.04 -10.36
CA MET A 22 7.60 23.47 -11.48
C MET A 22 6.68 22.35 -12.01
N MET A 23 7.22 21.14 -12.17
CA MET A 23 6.45 20.00 -12.65
C MET A 23 5.39 19.56 -11.63
N ARG A 24 5.72 19.62 -10.33
CA ARG A 24 4.74 19.38 -9.25
C ARG A 24 3.61 20.42 -9.26
N ALA A 25 3.93 21.69 -9.49
CA ALA A 25 2.94 22.76 -9.61
C ALA A 25 2.03 22.56 -10.83
N GLU A 26 2.59 22.18 -11.98
CA GLU A 26 1.81 21.90 -13.19
C GLU A 26 0.87 20.69 -12.99
N ALA A 27 1.36 19.60 -12.38
CA ALA A 27 0.54 18.44 -12.05
C ALA A 27 -0.59 18.79 -11.07
N PHE A 28 -0.32 19.62 -10.06
CA PHE A 28 -1.33 20.12 -9.14
C PHE A 28 -2.40 20.93 -9.87
N MET A 29 -1.98 21.85 -10.74
CA MET A 29 -2.88 22.66 -11.56
C MET A 29 -3.75 21.75 -12.46
N HIS A 30 -3.15 20.78 -13.14
CA HIS A 30 -3.87 19.81 -13.97
C HIS A 30 -4.92 19.03 -13.17
N LYS A 31 -4.55 18.46 -12.01
CA LYS A 31 -5.45 17.77 -11.09
C LYS A 31 -6.60 18.67 -10.62
N SER A 32 -6.33 19.95 -10.41
CA SER A 32 -7.34 20.92 -9.96
C SER A 32 -8.39 21.20 -11.04
N MET A 33 -8.03 21.22 -12.33
CA MET A 33 -8.97 21.53 -13.42
C MET A 33 -9.59 20.29 -14.09
N CYS A 34 -8.93 19.13 -14.04
CA CYS A 34 -9.40 17.91 -14.69
C CYS A 34 -10.13 16.99 -13.71
N ARG A 35 -11.46 16.93 -13.82
CA ARG A 35 -12.30 16.04 -12.96
C ARG A 35 -11.89 14.57 -13.04
N ARG A 36 -11.47 14.08 -14.22
CA ARG A 36 -11.06 12.68 -14.41
C ARG A 36 -9.78 12.37 -13.65
N CYS A 37 -8.75 13.21 -13.78
CA CYS A 37 -7.49 13.05 -13.06
C CYS A 37 -7.65 13.24 -11.55
N ARG A 38 -8.57 14.13 -11.12
CA ARG A 38 -8.93 14.25 -9.70
C ARG A 38 -9.53 12.96 -9.14
N ALA A 39 -10.50 12.37 -9.84
CA ALA A 39 -11.09 11.09 -9.45
C ALA A 39 -10.07 9.96 -9.47
N PHE A 40 -9.23 9.90 -10.51
CA PHE A 40 -8.14 8.93 -10.61
C PHE A 40 -7.20 9.00 -9.41
N SER A 41 -6.70 10.18 -9.05
CA SER A 41 -5.81 10.32 -7.89
C SER A 41 -6.48 9.98 -6.57
N LYS A 42 -7.77 10.29 -6.39
CA LYS A 42 -8.49 9.87 -5.19
C LYS A 42 -8.54 8.33 -5.09
N ASN A 43 -8.78 7.67 -6.22
CA ASN A 43 -8.83 6.20 -6.28
C ASN A 43 -7.44 5.58 -6.10
N ASN A 44 -6.40 6.14 -6.73
CA ASN A 44 -5.03 5.68 -6.59
C ASN A 44 -4.59 5.71 -5.12
N ASN A 45 -4.76 6.86 -4.45
CA ASN A 45 -4.42 7.00 -3.04
C ASN A 45 -5.18 6.01 -2.14
N ARG A 46 -6.43 5.67 -2.49
CA ARG A 46 -7.20 4.66 -1.75
C ARG A 46 -6.63 3.26 -1.96
N LEU A 47 -6.21 2.93 -3.18
CA LEU A 47 -5.57 1.66 -3.49
C LEU A 47 -4.23 1.54 -2.77
N ASP A 48 -3.41 2.59 -2.79
CA ASP A 48 -2.11 2.61 -2.10
C ASP A 48 -2.30 2.32 -0.60
N LYS A 49 -3.27 2.99 0.05
CA LYS A 49 -3.60 2.74 1.46
C LYS A 49 -4.02 1.29 1.75
N LEU A 50 -4.84 0.68 0.89
CA LEU A 50 -5.26 -0.72 1.06
C LEU A 50 -4.10 -1.69 0.90
N LEU A 51 -3.16 -1.39 -0.01
CA LEU A 51 -1.96 -2.19 -0.21
C LEU A 51 -1.01 -2.06 0.99
N ASP A 52 -0.86 -0.85 1.54
CA ASP A 52 -0.06 -0.61 2.74
C ASP A 52 -0.64 -1.36 3.95
N GLU A 53 -1.96 -1.27 4.19
CA GLU A 53 -2.64 -2.01 5.27
C GLU A 53 -2.47 -3.54 5.11
N SER A 54 -2.60 -4.06 3.89
CA SER A 54 -2.37 -5.48 3.60
C SER A 54 -0.93 -5.90 3.86
N ARG A 55 0.04 -5.06 3.45
CA ARG A 55 1.46 -5.30 3.70
C ARG A 55 1.79 -5.27 5.19
N GLU A 56 1.22 -4.33 5.94
CA GLU A 56 1.36 -4.25 7.39
C GLU A 56 0.83 -5.51 8.08
N GLU A 57 -0.32 -6.03 7.65
CA GLU A 57 -0.86 -7.30 8.17
C GLU A 57 0.09 -8.48 7.89
N LEU A 58 0.59 -8.59 6.66
CA LEU A 58 1.50 -9.69 6.26
C LEU A 58 2.88 -9.61 6.92
N THR A 59 3.34 -8.42 7.25
CA THR A 59 4.65 -8.18 7.89
C THR A 59 4.56 -8.01 9.39
N ARG A 60 3.35 -8.08 9.96
CA ARG A 60 3.14 -8.01 11.40
C ARG A 60 3.87 -9.20 12.03
N PRO A 61 4.88 -8.95 12.89
CA PRO A 61 5.49 -10.04 13.64
C PRO A 61 4.38 -10.72 14.44
N ALA A 62 4.42 -12.05 14.51
CA ALA A 62 3.52 -12.80 15.38
C ALA A 62 3.95 -12.56 16.84
N ASP A 63 3.62 -11.39 17.37
CA ASP A 63 3.74 -11.09 18.79
C ASP A 63 2.67 -11.93 19.50
N GLY A 64 3.02 -13.18 19.83
CA GLY A 64 2.15 -14.09 20.57
C GLY A 64 1.98 -15.49 20.01
N LEU A 65 2.87 -16.01 19.17
CA LEU A 65 3.05 -17.47 19.11
C LEU A 65 3.72 -17.90 20.43
N GLU A 66 2.92 -17.97 21.50
CA GLU A 66 3.25 -18.70 22.72
C GLU A 66 3.77 -20.09 22.28
N PRO A 67 5.04 -20.45 22.57
CA PRO A 67 5.53 -21.79 22.30
C PRO A 67 4.93 -22.70 23.37
N GLY A 68 3.70 -23.16 23.15
CA GLY A 68 2.96 -23.79 24.25
C GLY A 68 1.77 -24.63 23.87
N LEU A 69 1.73 -25.27 22.69
CA LEU A 69 0.78 -26.35 22.42
C LEU A 69 1.32 -27.34 21.36
N ASN A 70 2.59 -27.73 21.50
CA ASN A 70 2.95 -29.11 21.16
C ASN A 70 2.59 -29.95 22.40
N SER A 71 1.30 -30.24 22.58
CA SER A 71 0.95 -31.45 23.32
C SER A 71 1.27 -32.61 22.39
N ASP A 72 2.54 -33.05 22.43
CA ASP A 72 2.92 -34.36 21.93
C ASP A 72 1.97 -35.38 22.59
N PRO A 73 1.22 -36.18 21.81
CA PRO A 73 0.26 -37.14 22.35
C PRO A 73 0.92 -38.48 22.77
N ASP A 74 2.23 -38.51 23.03
CA ASP A 74 2.93 -39.74 23.40
C ASP A 74 3.29 -39.75 24.88
N SER A 75 2.42 -40.29 25.74
CA SER A 75 2.79 -40.84 27.06
C SER A 75 1.65 -41.65 27.68
N ASP A 76 1.32 -42.81 27.11
CA ASP A 76 0.82 -43.91 27.93
C ASP A 76 1.73 -45.13 27.75
N PRO A 77 2.67 -45.31 28.69
CA PRO A 77 3.08 -46.66 29.02
C PRO A 77 3.33 -46.79 30.53
N ASP A 78 2.34 -47.18 31.33
CA ASP A 78 2.60 -48.22 32.35
C ASP A 78 1.35 -48.80 33.03
N LYS A 79 1.24 -50.13 32.90
CA LYS A 79 0.90 -51.15 33.90
C LYS A 79 0.02 -50.80 35.10
N SER A 80 -1.00 -51.64 35.30
CA SER A 80 -1.16 -52.47 36.51
C SER A 80 -2.00 -53.72 36.21
#